data_AF-A0A2T4DBX9-F1
#
_entry.id   AF-A0A2T4DBX9-F1
#
_cell.length_a   1.000
_cell.length_b   1.000
_cell.length_c   1.000
_cell.angle_alpha   90.00
_cell.angle_beta   90.00
_cell.angle_gamma   90.00
#
_symmetry.space_group_name_H-M   'P 1'
#
loop_
_entity.id
_entity.type
_entity.pdbx_description
1 polymer ?
#
loop_
_entity_poly.entity_id
_entity_poly.type
_entity_poly.pdbx_seq_one_letter_code
_entity_poly.pdbx_strand_id
1 'polypeptide(L)'
;SNYFLTVQMEKAGIARNDERVYSAQLYGMSDNISFNLASEGYNVAKYVPYGPVKAVMPYLFRRAEENTAMAGQSSREFLMIKEEMKRRKAEKRQKK
;
A
#
# COMPACT_ATOMS: atom_id res chain seq x y z
N SER A 1 6.53 -6.47 7.10
CA SER A 1 7.51 -6.42 6.00
C SER A 1 8.00 -4.98 5.76
N ASN A 2 7.17 -4.06 5.26
CA ASN A 2 7.61 -2.68 4.97
C ASN A 2 8.11 -1.87 6.18
N TYR A 3 7.38 -1.85 7.29
CA TYR A 3 7.84 -1.18 8.52
C TYR A 3 9.12 -1.81 9.09
N PHE A 4 9.29 -3.12 8.92
CA PHE A 4 10.52 -3.77 9.37
C PHE A 4 11.71 -3.31 8.53
N LEU A 5 11.54 -3.18 7.21
CA LEU A 5 12.57 -2.62 6.33
C LEU A 5 12.99 -1.21 6.77
N THR A 6 12.03 -0.32 7.08
CA THR A 6 12.36 1.05 7.51
C THR A 6 13.20 1.06 8.79
N VAL A 7 12.86 0.23 9.76
CA VAL A 7 13.62 0.08 11.01
C VAL A 7 15.03 -0.46 10.74
N GLN A 8 15.18 -1.42 9.82
CA GLN A 8 16.49 -1.99 9.51
C GLN A 8 17.38 -1.02 8.74
N MET A 9 16.82 -0.23 7.82
CA MET A 9 17.55 0.83 7.13
C MET A 9 18.08 1.87 8.10
N GLU A 10 17.24 2.30 9.06
CA GLU A 10 17.62 3.26 10.10
C GLU A 10 18.76 2.71 10.97
N LYS A 11 18.65 1.48 11.46
CA LYS A 11 19.71 0.82 12.24
C LYS A 11 21.03 0.68 11.48
N ALA A 12 20.95 0.50 10.16
CA ALA A 12 22.13 0.39 9.30
C ALA A 12 22.69 1.76 8.85
N GLY A 13 22.07 2.88 9.24
CA GLY A 13 22.48 4.22 8.80
C GLY A 13 22.25 4.47 7.31
N ILE A 14 21.34 3.72 6.68
CA ILE A 14 21.02 3.85 5.26
C ILE A 14 20.00 4.98 5.08
N ALA A 15 20.28 5.89 4.15
CA ALA A 15 19.37 6.98 3.82
C ALA A 15 18.03 6.44 3.29
N ARG A 16 16.91 7.11 3.62
CA ARG A 16 15.56 6.68 3.20
C ARG A 16 15.43 6.57 1.67
N ASN A 17 16.10 7.46 0.95
CA ASN A 17 16.13 7.56 -0.51
C ASN A 17 17.37 6.91 -1.14
N ASP A 18 18.05 5.99 -0.45
CA ASP A 18 19.18 5.25 -1.00
C ASP A 18 18.78 4.48 -2.28
N GLU A 19 19.49 4.74 -3.37
CA GLU A 19 19.19 4.19 -4.71
C GLU A 19 19.31 2.66 -4.81
N ARG A 20 19.85 1.99 -3.78
CA ARG A 20 19.96 0.53 -3.74
C ARG A 20 18.71 -0.14 -3.18
N VAL A 21 17.79 0.63 -2.58
CA VAL A 21 16.62 0.08 -1.87
C VAL A 21 15.33 0.68 -2.43
N TYR A 22 14.41 -0.17 -2.86
CA TYR A 22 13.08 0.21 -3.31
C TYR A 22 12.02 -0.71 -2.70
N SER A 23 10.94 -0.13 -2.19
CA SER A 23 9.72 -0.87 -1.91
C SER A 23 8.88 -0.94 -3.18
N ALA A 24 8.72 -2.14 -3.76
CA ALA A 24 7.90 -2.35 -4.94
C ALA A 24 6.48 -2.81 -4.55
N GLN A 25 5.46 -2.21 -5.17
CA GLN A 25 4.05 -2.54 -4.93
C GLN A 25 3.32 -2.72 -6.26
N LEU A 26 2.49 -3.77 -6.34
CA LEU A 26 1.56 -3.95 -7.46
C LEU A 26 0.52 -2.83 -7.43
N TYR A 27 0.33 -2.17 -8.57
CA TYR A 27 -0.60 -1.04 -8.66
C TYR A 27 -2.05 -1.47 -8.37
N GLY A 28 -2.77 -0.66 -7.58
CA GLY A 28 -4.15 -0.94 -7.17
C GLY A 28 -4.29 -1.90 -5.98
N MET A 29 -3.17 -2.29 -5.34
CA MET A 29 -3.17 -3.15 -4.15
C MET A 29 -2.48 -2.44 -2.99
N SER A 30 -3.22 -2.23 -1.89
CA SER A 30 -2.74 -1.63 -0.64
C SER A 30 -1.89 -0.37 -0.84
N ASP A 31 -2.36 0.52 -1.72
CA ASP A 31 -1.61 1.72 -2.12
C ASP A 31 -1.34 2.65 -0.93
N ASN A 32 -2.22 2.67 0.07
CA ASN A 32 -2.03 3.41 1.32
C ASN A 32 -0.68 3.13 2.00
N ILE A 33 -0.18 1.90 1.95
CA ILE A 33 1.12 1.55 2.54
C ILE A 33 2.24 2.25 1.79
N SER A 34 2.25 2.10 0.47
CA SER A 34 3.28 2.68 -0.39
C SER A 34 3.24 4.21 -0.47
N PHE A 35 2.05 4.82 -0.33
CA PHE A 35 1.93 6.27 -0.26
C PHE A 35 2.57 6.83 1.00
N ASN A 36 2.35 6.19 2.15
CA ASN A 36 2.99 6.59 3.41
C ASN A 36 4.52 6.44 3.36
N LEU A 37 5.02 5.38 2.73
CA LEU A 37 6.47 5.21 2.54
C LEU A 37 7.06 6.33 1.67
N ALA A 38 6.41 6.62 0.53
CA ALA A 38 6.84 7.69 -0.36
C ALA A 38 6.78 9.06 0.33
N SER A 39 5.74 9.35 1.13
CA SER A 39 5.63 10.61 1.87
C SER A 39 6.71 10.77 2.94
N GLU A 40 7.19 9.66 3.50
CA GLU A 40 8.30 9.64 4.46
C GLU A 40 9.69 9.68 3.80
N GLY A 41 9.76 9.79 2.46
CA GLY A 41 11.01 9.92 1.70
C GLY A 41 11.66 8.60 1.32
N TYR A 42 10.94 7.47 1.43
CA TYR A 42 11.44 6.19 0.93
C TYR A 42 11.19 6.03 -0.56
N ASN A 43 12.13 5.35 -1.22
CA ASN A 43 12.00 4.98 -2.62
C ASN A 43 10.92 3.91 -2.82
N VAL A 44 9.95 4.22 -3.68
CA VAL A 44 8.81 3.34 -3.98
C VAL A 44 8.69 3.14 -5.48
N ALA A 45 8.48 1.89 -5.90
CA ALA A 45 8.23 1.53 -7.29
C ALA A 45 6.83 0.92 -7.44
N LYS A 46 6.15 1.27 -8.53
CA LYS A 46 4.84 0.69 -8.89
C LYS A 46 4.98 -0.28 -10.04
N TYR A 47 4.61 -1.53 -9.78
CA TYR A 47 4.55 -2.55 -10.83
C TYR A 47 3.18 -2.48 -11.52
N VAL A 48 3.21 -2.04 -12.77
CA VAL A 48 2.01 -1.77 -13.58
C VAL A 48 2.07 -2.65 -14.83
N PRO A 49 1.07 -3.52 -15.08
CA PRO A 49 0.95 -4.17 -16.38
C PRO A 49 0.58 -3.14 -17.45
N TYR A 50 1.29 -3.13 -18.57
CA TYR A 50 1.03 -2.20 -19.68
C TYR A 50 0.97 -2.94 -21.01
N GLY A 51 -0.03 -2.61 -21.82
CA GLY A 51 -0.23 -3.19 -23.15
C GLY A 51 -1.70 -3.45 -23.48
N PRO A 52 -2.00 -4.01 -24.68
CA PRO A 52 -3.35 -4.39 -25.06
C PRO A 52 -3.96 -5.38 -24.05
N VAL A 53 -5.28 -5.26 -23.80
CA VAL A 53 -6.00 -6.08 -22.81
C VAL A 53 -5.67 -7.57 -22.95
N LYS A 54 -5.71 -8.11 -24.18
CA LYS A 54 -5.40 -9.52 -24.46
C LYS A 54 -4.02 -9.96 -23.96
N ALA A 55 -3.01 -9.09 -24.06
CA ALA A 55 -1.65 -9.39 -23.62
C ALA A 55 -1.51 -9.39 -22.09
N VAL A 56 -2.33 -8.62 -21.38
CA VAL A 56 -2.29 -8.52 -19.92
C VAL A 56 -3.28 -9.45 -19.20
N MET A 57 -4.17 -10.15 -19.93
CA MET A 57 -5.13 -11.09 -19.34
C MET A 57 -4.49 -12.11 -18.38
N PRO A 58 -3.34 -12.77 -18.69
CA PRO A 58 -2.73 -13.71 -17.76
C PRO A 58 -2.29 -13.08 -16.43
N TYR A 59 -1.87 -11.81 -16.45
CA TYR A 59 -1.56 -11.07 -15.22
C TYR A 59 -2.84 -10.82 -14.41
N LEU A 60 -3.92 -10.38 -15.06
CA LEU A 60 -5.19 -10.07 -14.39
C LEU A 60 -5.80 -11.32 -13.74
N PHE A 61 -5.76 -12.48 -14.40
CA PHE A 61 -6.27 -13.73 -13.80
C PHE A 61 -5.51 -14.12 -12.53
N ARG A 62 -4.17 -14.08 -12.56
CA ARG A 62 -3.36 -14.35 -11.35
C ARG A 62 -3.70 -13.41 -10.20
N ARG A 63 -3.98 -12.13 -10.51
CA ARG A 63 -4.38 -11.15 -9.49
C ARG A 63 -5.78 -11.41 -8.93
N ALA A 64 -6.72 -11.84 -9.76
CA ALA A 64 -8.05 -12.21 -9.30
C ALA A 64 -8.01 -13.41 -8.33
N GLU A 65 -7.19 -14.42 -8.64
CA GLU A 65 -6.98 -15.59 -7.79
C GLU A 65 -6.33 -15.22 -6.45
N GLU A 66 -5.23 -14.46 -6.48
CA GLU A 66 -4.52 -14.02 -5.28
C GLU A 66 -5.40 -13.15 -4.38
N ASN A 67 -6.13 -12.19 -4.96
CA ASN A 67 -7.04 -11.34 -4.20
C ASN A 67 -8.23 -12.11 -3.61
N THR A 68 -8.66 -13.20 -4.27
CA THR A 68 -9.71 -14.08 -3.74
C THR A 68 -9.17 -14.89 -2.55
N ALA A 69 -7.93 -15.38 -2.63
CA ALA A 69 -7.25 -16.00 -1.49
C ALA A 69 -7.03 -15.01 -0.33
N MET A 70 -6.91 -13.71 -0.63
CA MET A 70 -6.74 -12.62 0.33
C MET A 70 -8.05 -11.94 0.76
N ALA A 71 -9.23 -12.45 0.36
CA ALA A 71 -10.53 -11.79 0.56
C ALA A 71 -10.87 -11.45 2.03
N GLY A 72 -10.23 -12.10 3.01
CA GLY A 72 -10.35 -11.76 4.43
C GLY A 72 -9.73 -10.40 4.81
N GLN A 73 -8.79 -9.86 4.03
CA GLN A 73 -8.11 -8.60 4.33
C GLN A 73 -9.00 -7.37 4.04
N SER A 74 -9.89 -7.45 3.03
CA SER A 74 -10.85 -6.40 2.68
C SER A 74 -11.79 -6.05 3.83
N SER A 75 -12.19 -7.04 4.65
CA SER A 75 -12.99 -6.81 5.85
C SER A 75 -12.27 -5.93 6.88
N ARG A 76 -10.94 -6.05 6.99
CA ARG A 76 -10.14 -5.26 7.92
C ARG A 76 -9.98 -3.81 7.44
N GLU A 77 -9.77 -3.61 6.14
CA GLU A 77 -9.76 -2.26 5.54
C GLU A 77 -11.12 -1.58 5.68
N PHE A 78 -12.22 -2.31 5.43
CA PHE A 78 -13.58 -1.80 5.65
C PHE A 78 -13.80 -1.34 7.10
N LEU A 79 -13.34 -2.10 8.09
CA LEU A 79 -13.43 -1.72 9.49
C LEU A 79 -12.62 -0.46 9.80
N MET A 80 -11.38 -0.35 9.30
CA MET A 80 -10.55 0.85 9.49
C MET A 80 -11.18 2.11 8.86
N ILE A 81 -11.76 2.00 7.66
CA ILE A 81 -12.50 3.12 7.04
C ILE A 81 -13.70 3.51 7.89
N LYS A 82 -14.44 2.53 8.41
CA LYS A 82 -15.60 2.77 9.27
C LYS A 82 -15.19 3.48 10.57
N GLU A 83 -14.06 3.12 11.17
CA GLU A 83 -13.51 3.79 12.35
C GLU A 83 -13.05 5.22 12.05
N GLU A 84 -12.34 5.42 10.94
CA GLU A 84 -11.87 6.73 10.50
C GLU A 84 -13.04 7.69 10.21
N MET A 85 -14.11 7.19 9.59
CA MET A 85 -15.34 7.95 9.37
C MET A 85 -16.02 8.36 10.68
N LYS A 86 -16.02 7.48 11.69
CA LYS A 86 -16.53 7.81 13.03
C LYS A 86 -15.67 8.89 13.71
N ARG A 87 -14.34 8.78 13.65
CA ARG A 87 -13.40 9.76 14.22
C ARG A 87 -13.64 11.16 13.65
N ARG A 88 -13.72 11.28 12.32
CA ARG A 88 -13.99 12.57 11.64
C ARG A 88 -15.34 13.17 12.01
N LYS A 89 -16.37 12.33 12.19
CA LYS A 89 -17.70 12.80 12.60
C LYS A 89 -17.72 13.30 14.05
N ALA A 90 -16.95 12.68 14.95
CA ALA A 90 -16.80 13.12 16.33
C ALA A 90 -16.05 14.47 16.42
N GLU A 91 -14.97 14.64 15.66
CA GLU A 91 -14.21 15.91 15.61
C GLU A 91 -15.05 17.07 15.08
N LYS A 92 -15.92 16.84 14.10
CA LYS A 92 -16.88 17.84 13.62
C LYS A 92 -17.96 18.21 14.65
N ARG A 93 -18.31 17.29 15.56
CA ARG A 93 -19.30 17.54 16.63
C ARG A 93 -18.71 18.32 17.81
N GLN A 94 -17.43 18.15 18.11
CA GLN A 94 -16.75 18.91 19.18
C GLN A 94 -16.39 20.35 18.78
N LYS A 95 -16.31 20.64 17.48
CA LYS A 95 -16.10 22.01 16.95
C LYS A 95 -17.40 22.81 16.78
N LYS A 96 -18.55 22.25 17.16
CA LYS A 96 -19.88 22.88 17.13
C LYS A 96 -20.33 23.15 18.54
#